data_AF-A0A0A9YNI7-F1
#
_entry.id   AF-A0A0A9YNI7-F1
#
_cell.length_a   1.000
_cell.length_b   1.000
_cell.length_c   1.000
_cell.angle_alpha   90.00
_cell.angle_beta   90.00
_cell.angle_gamma   90.00
#
_symmetry.space_group_name_H-M   'P 1'
#
loop_
_entity.id
_entity.type
_entity.pdbx_description
1 polymer ?
#
loop_
_entity_poly.entity_id
_entity_poly.type
_entity_poly.pdbx_seq_one_letter_code
_entity_poly.pdbx_strand_id
1 'polypeptide(L)'
;TVGMDSSPVQKLMSRRTRTLIPSSNKLLIPEVVPEVQDMLITRRKIAKTHHDKTAITLPDLNIGQEVFIKPQTGKVWNRGVIENSYGRSYDVSTDEGKSYRRDRTWLRPSTSTS
;
A
#
# COMPACT_ATOMS: atom_id res chain seq x y z
N THR A 1 -16.67 -7.98 5.47
CA THR A 1 -15.91 -7.83 4.21
C THR A 1 -16.89 -7.84 3.07
N VAL A 2 -16.95 -6.77 2.27
CA VAL A 2 -17.89 -6.71 1.14
C VAL A 2 -17.64 -7.95 0.26
N GLY A 3 -18.70 -8.72 0.03
CA GLY A 3 -18.70 -9.92 -0.81
C GLY A 3 -18.17 -11.22 -0.19
N MET A 4 -17.95 -11.35 1.13
CA MET A 4 -17.59 -12.66 1.74
C MET A 4 -18.52 -12.99 2.90
N ASP A 5 -18.96 -14.25 2.96
CA ASP A 5 -19.93 -14.73 3.96
C ASP A 5 -19.30 -14.98 5.35
N SER A 6 -17.98 -14.82 5.48
CA SER A 6 -17.24 -14.97 6.74
C SER A 6 -16.59 -13.67 7.22
N SER A 7 -16.70 -13.43 8.54
CA SER A 7 -16.11 -12.27 9.22
C SER A 7 -14.59 -12.41 9.43
N PRO A 8 -13.84 -11.32 9.64
CA PRO A 8 -12.40 -11.40 9.91
C PRO A 8 -12.05 -12.29 11.11
N VAL A 9 -12.84 -12.23 12.19
CA VAL A 9 -12.59 -13.05 13.38
C VAL A 9 -12.85 -14.54 13.14
N GLN A 10 -13.81 -14.90 12.30
CA GLN A 10 -14.03 -16.29 11.89
C GLN A 10 -12.89 -16.81 11.02
N LYS A 11 -12.22 -15.97 10.24
CA LYS A 11 -11.05 -16.38 9.44
C LYS A 11 -9.80 -16.56 10.29
N LEU A 12 -9.65 -15.73 11.32
CA LEU A 12 -8.48 -15.75 12.21
C LEU A 12 -8.60 -16.82 13.31
N MET A 13 -9.76 -16.89 13.95
CA MET A 13 -9.99 -17.69 15.16
C MET A 13 -10.92 -18.88 14.92
N SER A 14 -11.39 -19.08 13.69
CA SER A 14 -12.37 -20.11 13.32
C SER A 14 -13.68 -20.06 14.13
N ARG A 15 -13.99 -18.96 14.83
CA ARG A 15 -15.18 -18.88 15.69
C ARG A 15 -15.81 -17.49 15.68
N ARG A 16 -17.07 -17.40 16.13
CA ARG A 16 -17.67 -16.10 16.47
C ARG A 16 -17.36 -15.71 17.91
N THR A 17 -17.20 -14.41 18.14
CA THR A 17 -17.01 -13.85 19.49
C THR A 17 -18.34 -13.75 20.22
N ARG A 18 -18.29 -13.82 21.55
CA ARG A 18 -19.46 -13.52 22.39
C ARG A 18 -19.73 -12.03 22.33
N THR A 19 -20.81 -11.63 21.68
CA THR A 19 -21.27 -10.23 21.61
C THR A 19 -22.48 -10.03 22.50
N LEU A 20 -22.92 -8.77 22.67
CA LEU A 20 -24.14 -8.43 23.42
C LEU A 20 -25.41 -9.01 22.78
N ILE A 21 -25.37 -9.26 21.47
CA ILE A 21 -26.47 -9.89 20.76
C ILE A 21 -26.42 -11.39 21.03
N PRO A 22 -27.54 -12.01 21.44
CA PRO A 22 -27.59 -13.45 21.66
C PRO A 22 -27.19 -14.17 20.36
N SER A 23 -26.21 -15.06 20.49
CA SER A 23 -25.75 -15.93 19.40
C SER A 23 -25.83 -17.38 19.85
N SER A 24 -26.08 -18.28 18.89
CA SER A 24 -26.13 -19.71 19.19
C SER A 24 -24.80 -20.20 19.74
N ASN A 25 -24.84 -20.99 20.83
CA ASN A 25 -23.65 -21.57 21.45
C ASN A 25 -22.80 -22.40 20.47
N LYS A 26 -23.43 -22.99 19.44
CA LYS A 26 -22.74 -23.75 18.38
C LYS A 26 -21.73 -22.88 17.62
N LEU A 27 -22.05 -21.61 17.41
CA LEU A 27 -21.19 -20.66 16.66
C LEU A 27 -19.98 -20.16 17.48
N LEU A 28 -19.96 -20.43 18.78
CA LEU A 28 -18.85 -20.11 19.67
C LEU A 28 -17.74 -21.17 19.62
N ILE A 29 -18.03 -22.34 19.05
CA ILE A 29 -17.09 -23.44 18.87
C ILE A 29 -16.25 -23.14 17.61
N PRO A 30 -14.93 -23.35 17.65
CA PRO A 30 -14.09 -23.20 16.46
C PRO A 30 -14.48 -24.19 15.34
N GLU A 31 -14.84 -23.65 14.19
CA GLU A 31 -15.14 -24.34 12.93
C GLU A 31 -14.38 -23.62 11.80
N VAL A 32 -13.52 -24.36 11.11
CA VAL A 32 -12.76 -23.81 9.99
C VAL A 32 -13.70 -23.58 8.82
N VAL A 33 -13.80 -22.33 8.37
CA VAL A 33 -14.57 -22.01 7.16
C VAL A 33 -13.80 -22.53 5.94
N PRO A 34 -14.38 -23.43 5.13
CA PRO A 34 -13.72 -23.97 3.95
C PRO A 34 -13.48 -22.88 2.88
N GLU A 35 -12.53 -23.13 1.98
CA GLU A 35 -12.27 -22.34 0.75
C GLU A 35 -11.87 -20.87 0.94
N VAL A 36 -11.71 -20.39 2.18
CA VAL A 36 -11.32 -19.00 2.46
C VAL A 36 -9.99 -18.64 1.79
N GLN A 37 -9.02 -19.55 1.80
CA GLN A 37 -7.69 -19.30 1.23
C GLN A 37 -7.75 -19.11 -0.29
N ASP A 38 -8.42 -20.01 -1.00
CA ASP A 38 -8.54 -19.96 -2.46
C ASP A 38 -9.31 -18.73 -2.92
N MET A 39 -10.37 -18.37 -2.22
CA MET A 39 -11.10 -17.13 -2.46
C MET A 39 -10.21 -15.89 -2.23
N LEU A 40 -9.38 -15.88 -1.18
CA LEU A 40 -8.46 -14.78 -0.91
C LEU A 40 -7.40 -14.65 -2.01
N ILE A 41 -6.83 -15.77 -2.46
CA ILE A 41 -5.87 -15.79 -3.57
C ILE A 41 -6.51 -15.24 -4.84
N THR A 42 -7.72 -15.68 -5.16
CA THR A 42 -8.46 -15.24 -6.35
C THR A 42 -8.75 -13.74 -6.29
N ARG A 43 -9.19 -13.21 -5.14
CA ARG A 43 -9.42 -11.77 -4.97
C ARG A 43 -8.14 -10.96 -5.05
N ARG A 44 -7.04 -11.44 -4.47
CA ARG A 44 -5.73 -10.79 -4.59
C ARG A 44 -5.28 -10.74 -6.04
N LYS A 45 -5.50 -11.82 -6.82
CA LYS A 45 -5.23 -11.85 -8.26
C LYS A 45 -6.07 -10.83 -9.01
N ILE A 46 -7.38 -10.76 -8.77
CA ILE A 46 -8.27 -9.78 -9.41
C ILE A 46 -7.85 -8.35 -9.03
N ALA A 47 -7.62 -8.06 -7.75
CA ALA A 47 -7.18 -6.75 -7.31
C ALA A 47 -5.85 -6.35 -7.97
N LYS A 48 -4.90 -7.28 -8.07
CA LYS A 48 -3.64 -7.09 -8.78
C LYS A 48 -3.86 -6.80 -10.26
N THR A 49 -4.68 -7.60 -10.97
CA THR A 49 -4.92 -7.37 -12.40
C THR A 49 -5.59 -6.01 -12.64
N HIS A 50 -6.50 -5.57 -11.78
CA HIS A 50 -7.09 -4.24 -11.89
C HIS A 50 -6.09 -3.11 -11.62
N HIS A 51 -5.20 -3.28 -10.63
CA HIS A 51 -4.16 -2.30 -10.33
C HIS A 51 -3.13 -2.19 -11.46
N ASP A 52 -2.65 -3.34 -11.94
CA ASP A 52 -1.58 -3.43 -12.94
C ASP A 52 -2.03 -2.90 -14.33
N LYS A 53 -3.34 -2.87 -14.63
CA LYS A 53 -3.90 -2.33 -15.89
C LYS A 53 -3.46 -0.90 -16.20
N THR A 54 -3.34 -0.05 -15.17
CA THR A 54 -2.97 1.36 -15.32
C THR A 54 -1.63 1.68 -14.66
N ALA A 55 -0.93 0.65 -14.17
CA ALA A 55 0.35 0.84 -13.50
C ALA A 55 1.44 1.10 -14.56
N ILE A 56 2.16 2.21 -14.39
CA ILE A 56 3.31 2.54 -15.23
C ILE A 56 4.54 2.47 -14.33
N THR A 57 5.54 1.68 -14.73
CA THR A 57 6.83 1.65 -14.06
C THR A 57 7.58 2.92 -14.42
N LEU A 58 7.73 3.80 -13.44
CA LEU A 58 8.52 5.02 -13.60
C LEU A 58 10.02 4.67 -13.52
N PRO A 59 10.87 5.32 -14.33
CA PRO A 59 12.30 5.07 -14.31
C PRO A 59 12.91 5.44 -12.96
N ASP A 60 13.91 4.64 -12.58
CA ASP A 60 14.67 4.82 -11.35
C ASP A 60 15.45 6.14 -11.37
N LEU A 61 15.73 6.65 -10.18
CA LEU A 61 16.45 7.90 -10.00
C LEU A 61 17.83 7.64 -9.40
N ASN A 62 18.83 8.39 -9.83
CA ASN A 62 20.20 8.23 -9.38
C ASN A 62 20.51 9.09 -8.16
N ILE A 63 21.44 8.64 -7.32
CA ILE A 63 21.97 9.44 -6.20
C ILE A 63 22.62 10.71 -6.77
N GLY A 64 22.34 11.85 -6.15
CA GLY A 64 22.76 13.17 -6.61
C GLY A 64 21.85 13.80 -7.68
N GLN A 65 20.81 13.11 -8.14
CA GLN A 65 19.87 13.68 -9.10
C GLN A 65 18.92 14.69 -8.43
N GLU A 66 18.74 15.83 -9.09
CA GLU A 66 17.76 16.85 -8.69
C GLU A 66 16.33 16.40 -8.99
N VAL A 67 15.46 16.59 -8.01
CA VAL A 67 14.05 16.20 -8.06
C VAL A 67 13.14 17.25 -7.45
N PHE A 68 11.91 17.26 -7.94
CA PHE A 68 10.79 17.93 -7.32
C PHE A 68 10.01 16.95 -6.44
N ILE A 69 9.81 17.35 -5.18
CA ILE A 69 9.08 16.61 -4.15
C ILE A 69 7.66 17.13 -4.10
N LYS A 70 6.69 16.25 -4.26
CA LYS A 70 5.27 16.55 -4.14
C LYS A 70 4.96 16.94 -2.69
N PRO A 71 4.28 18.08 -2.45
CA PRO A 71 3.91 18.48 -1.10
C PRO A 71 2.88 17.50 -0.52
N GLN A 72 2.93 17.29 0.79
CA GLN A 72 1.88 16.56 1.50
C GLN A 72 0.60 17.39 1.65
N THR A 73 0.77 18.70 1.84
CA THR A 73 -0.32 19.68 1.95
C THR A 73 0.03 20.87 1.07
N GLY A 74 -0.92 21.31 0.23
CA GLY A 74 -0.73 22.43 -0.70
C GLY A 74 -0.42 22.01 -2.13
N LYS A 75 0.04 22.96 -2.95
CA LYS A 75 0.24 22.80 -4.41
C LYS A 75 1.68 23.00 -4.87
N VAL A 76 2.54 23.55 -4.02
CA VAL A 76 3.92 23.91 -4.39
C VAL A 76 4.83 22.70 -4.26
N TRP A 77 5.54 22.37 -5.33
CA TRP A 77 6.56 21.32 -5.32
C TRP A 77 7.86 21.87 -4.78
N ASN A 78 8.49 21.12 -3.87
CA ASN A 78 9.76 21.52 -3.27
C ASN A 78 10.92 20.94 -4.07
N ARG A 79 12.00 21.70 -4.25
CA ARG A 79 13.23 21.18 -4.86
C ARG A 79 14.04 20.40 -3.84
N GLY A 80 14.72 19.38 -4.32
CA GLY A 80 15.62 18.57 -3.51
C GLY A 80 16.51 17.66 -4.33
N VAL A 81 17.42 16.97 -3.65
CA VAL A 81 18.41 16.06 -4.23
C VAL A 81 18.30 14.69 -3.59
N ILE A 82 18.48 13.64 -4.38
CA ILE A 82 18.46 12.26 -3.88
C ILE A 82 19.77 11.95 -3.18
N GLU A 83 19.69 11.54 -1.92
CA GLU A 83 20.84 11.16 -1.11
C GLU A 83 21.08 9.65 -1.13
N ASN A 84 20.01 8.85 -1.13
CA ASN A 84 20.13 7.39 -1.13
C ASN A 84 18.91 6.71 -1.79
N SER A 85 19.09 5.45 -2.22
CA SER A 85 18.05 4.63 -2.87
C SER A 85 17.91 3.27 -2.20
N TYR A 86 16.67 2.84 -1.99
CA TYR A 86 16.28 1.55 -1.39
C TYR A 86 15.27 0.82 -2.30
N GLY A 87 15.58 0.74 -3.60
CA GLY A 87 14.70 0.16 -4.61
C GLY A 87 13.61 1.13 -5.03
N ARG A 88 12.41 1.08 -4.41
CA ARG A 88 11.27 1.95 -4.78
C ARG A 88 11.17 3.24 -3.96
N SER A 89 11.91 3.32 -2.87
CA SER A 89 11.95 4.45 -1.95
C SER A 89 13.31 5.13 -1.99
N TYR A 90 13.31 6.45 -1.85
CA TYR A 90 14.49 7.31 -1.94
C TYR A 90 14.55 8.23 -0.72
N ASP A 91 15.76 8.45 -0.19
CA ASP A 91 16.01 9.54 0.76
C ASP A 91 16.34 10.81 -0.03
N VAL A 92 15.63 11.90 0.24
CA VAL A 92 15.72 13.16 -0.51
C VAL A 92 15.89 14.32 0.45
N SER A 93 16.92 15.14 0.26
CA SER A 93 17.10 16.39 1.00
C SER A 93 16.51 17.56 0.22
N THR A 94 15.73 18.38 0.92
CA THR A 94 15.17 19.64 0.42
C THR A 94 16.19 20.76 0.61
N ASP A 95 16.12 21.81 -0.21
CA ASP A 95 16.96 23.01 -0.06
C ASP A 95 16.87 23.67 1.33
N GLU A 96 15.77 23.44 2.05
CA GLU A 96 15.55 23.87 3.45
C GLU A 96 16.29 23.01 4.49
N GLY A 97 17.11 22.03 4.08
CA GLY A 97 17.88 21.15 4.96
C GLY A 97 17.08 20.02 5.61
N LYS A 98 15.85 19.75 5.15
CA LYS A 98 15.01 18.64 5.63
C LYS A 98 15.19 17.41 4.75
N SER A 99 15.37 16.24 5.35
CA SER A 99 15.41 14.96 4.65
C SER A 99 14.07 14.22 4.76
N TYR A 100 13.66 13.59 3.65
CA TYR A 100 12.44 12.80 3.55
C TYR A 100 12.67 11.48 2.84
N ARG A 101 12.00 10.42 3.30
CA ARG A 101 11.89 9.17 2.55
C ARG A 101 10.64 9.19 1.67
N ARG A 102 10.80 9.05 0.36
CA ARG A 102 9.72 9.19 -0.63
C ARG A 102 9.84 8.18 -1.78
N ASP A 103 8.69 7.70 -2.23
CA ASP A 103 8.60 6.84 -3.41
C ASP A 103 8.48 7.67 -4.69
N ARG A 104 8.65 7.00 -5.84
CA ARG A 104 8.59 7.63 -7.17
C ARG A 104 7.27 8.35 -7.49
N THR A 105 6.17 8.00 -6.84
CA THR A 105 4.88 8.73 -6.95
C THR A 105 4.94 10.15 -6.38
N TRP A 106 5.88 10.40 -5.46
CA TRP A 106 6.08 11.68 -4.79
C TRP A 106 7.21 12.50 -5.42
N LEU A 107 8.01 11.91 -6.30
CA LEU A 107 9.21 12.53 -6.85
C LEU A 107 9.07 12.69 -8.37
N ARG A 108 9.48 13.84 -8.90
CA ARG A 108 9.63 14.08 -10.33
C ARG A 108 11.06 14.53 -10.62
N PRO A 109 11.72 14.03 -11.68
CA PRO A 109 13.05 14.53 -12.02
C PRO A 109 12.94 16.00 -12.46
N SER A 110 13.89 16.85 -12.08
CA SER A 110 13.89 18.27 -12.48
C SER A 110 14.28 18.43 -13.95
N THR A 111 15.20 17.59 -14.43
CA THR A 111 15.64 17.52 -15.82
C THR A 111 14.73 16.56 -16.59
N SER A 112 14.12 17.01 -17.69
CA SER A 112 13.61 16.06 -18.67
C SER A 112 14.82 15.33 -19.24
N THR A 113 14.93 14.03 -18.98
CA THR A 113 15.83 13.19 -19.76
C THR A 113 15.32 13.25 -21.21
N SER A 114 15.99 14.05 -22.05
CA SER A 114 15.82 14.04 -23.51
C SER A 114 16.40 12.76 -24.10
#